data_AF-A0ABD5F1W1-F1
#
_entry.id   AF-A0ABD5F1W1-F1
#
_cell.length_a   1.000
_cell.length_b   1.000
_cell.length_c   1.000
_cell.angle_alpha   90.00
_cell.angle_beta   90.00
_cell.angle_gamma   90.00
#
_symmetry.space_group_name_H-M   'P 1'
#
loop_
_entity.id
_entity.type
_entity.pdbx_description
1 polymer ?
#
loop_
_entity_poly.entity_id
_entity_poly.type
_entity_poly.pdbx_seq_one_letter_code
_entity_poly.pdbx_strand_id
1 'polypeptide(L)'
;RVGTLADAKAGGFVGAPVELPPSSWGSGKNWQVWNGEKVADLVQLNSEVVDGALSTVDKALTQHAAVGAPTPRDRVADQILRETLLTVSSDWPFMVSKDSAADYARYRAHLHAHATREISDALASGRRDHAERLADGWNKADGLFGALDARR
;
A
#
# COMPACT_ATOMS: atom_id res chain seq x y z
N ARG A 1 -35.91 -16.94 5.37
CA ARG A 1 -34.71 -17.47 6.06
C ARG A 1 -33.58 -16.48 5.82
N VAL A 2 -32.89 -16.01 6.86
CA VAL A 2 -31.70 -15.15 6.73
C VAL A 2 -30.46 -16.04 6.80
N GLY A 3 -29.43 -15.75 5.99
CA GLY A 3 -28.19 -16.52 5.91
C GLY A 3 -27.05 -15.71 5.28
N THR A 4 -25.87 -16.29 5.20
CA THR A 4 -24.67 -15.70 4.61
C THR A 4 -24.65 -15.85 3.09
N LEU A 5 -23.73 -15.15 2.41
CA LEU A 5 -23.44 -15.40 0.99
C LEU A 5 -22.92 -16.84 0.75
N ALA A 6 -22.25 -17.43 1.74
CA ALA A 6 -21.81 -18.83 1.69
C ALA A 6 -23.01 -19.79 1.71
N ASP A 7 -24.02 -19.52 2.54
CA ASP A 7 -25.27 -20.30 2.59
C ASP A 7 -26.04 -20.19 1.28
N ALA A 8 -26.11 -18.98 0.70
CA ALA A 8 -26.73 -18.76 -0.59
C ALA A 8 -26.03 -19.57 -1.70
N LYS A 9 -24.69 -19.56 -1.71
CA LYS A 9 -23.90 -20.38 -2.64
C LYS A 9 -24.13 -21.87 -2.44
N ALA A 10 -24.11 -22.35 -1.19
CA ALA A 10 -24.36 -23.76 -0.87
C ALA A 10 -25.78 -24.21 -1.23
N GLY A 11 -26.76 -23.29 -1.15
CA GLY A 11 -28.13 -23.48 -1.58
C GLY A 11 -28.34 -23.43 -3.10
N GLY A 12 -27.28 -23.26 -3.90
CA GLY A 12 -27.36 -23.23 -5.36
C GLY A 12 -27.82 -21.90 -5.95
N PHE A 13 -27.89 -20.82 -5.16
CA PHE A 13 -28.28 -19.49 -5.63
C PHE A 13 -27.11 -18.75 -6.30
N VAL A 14 -26.50 -19.36 -7.32
CA VAL A 14 -25.42 -18.78 -8.12
C VAL A 14 -25.94 -18.56 -9.53
N GLY A 15 -25.89 -17.31 -10.00
CA GLY A 15 -26.30 -16.95 -11.36
C GLY A 15 -25.28 -17.35 -12.43
N ALA A 16 -25.65 -17.15 -13.70
CA ALA A 16 -24.70 -17.26 -14.81
C ALA A 16 -23.59 -16.19 -14.71
N PRO A 17 -22.38 -16.46 -15.23
CA PRO A 17 -21.32 -15.46 -15.31
C PRO A 17 -21.77 -14.20 -16.07
N VAL A 18 -21.27 -13.05 -15.65
CA VAL A 18 -21.51 -11.75 -16.28
C VAL A 18 -20.20 -10.98 -16.42
N GLU A 19 -20.07 -10.23 -17.51
CA GLU A 19 -18.95 -9.29 -17.73
C GLU A 19 -19.22 -7.99 -16.95
N LEU A 20 -18.26 -7.58 -16.11
CA LEU A 20 -18.39 -6.38 -15.29
C LEU A 20 -17.55 -5.24 -15.89
N PRO A 21 -18.18 -4.13 -16.33
CA PRO A 21 -17.43 -2.96 -16.75
C PRO A 21 -16.75 -2.26 -15.56
N PRO A 22 -15.71 -1.45 -15.79
CA PRO A 22 -15.09 -0.65 -14.75
C PRO A 22 -16.12 0.23 -14.06
N SER A 23 -16.28 0.06 -12.75
CA SER A 23 -17.27 0.80 -11.97
C SER A 23 -16.89 0.87 -10.51
N SER A 24 -17.52 1.80 -9.80
CA SER A 24 -17.45 1.89 -8.35
C SER A 24 -18.84 2.12 -7.78
N TRP A 25 -18.99 1.92 -6.47
CA TRP A 25 -20.19 2.34 -5.75
C TRP A 25 -20.24 3.85 -5.45
N GLY A 26 -19.19 4.62 -5.79
CA GLY A 26 -19.05 6.05 -5.52
C GLY A 26 -19.84 6.97 -6.45
N SER A 27 -19.60 8.29 -6.33
CA SER A 27 -20.25 9.31 -7.15
C SER A 27 -19.92 9.15 -8.64
N GLY A 28 -20.95 9.10 -9.49
CA GLY A 28 -20.80 8.87 -10.93
C GLY A 28 -20.56 7.42 -11.34
N LYS A 29 -20.53 6.47 -10.38
CA LYS A 29 -20.35 5.03 -10.60
C LYS A 29 -19.09 4.66 -11.40
N ASN A 30 -18.10 5.53 -11.39
CA ASN A 30 -16.81 5.38 -12.07
C ASN A 30 -15.66 5.68 -11.09
N TRP A 31 -14.44 5.86 -11.60
CA TRP A 31 -13.24 6.06 -10.77
C TRP A 31 -12.93 7.51 -10.41
N GLN A 32 -13.69 8.49 -10.91
CA GLN A 32 -13.31 9.92 -10.87
C GLN A 32 -13.03 10.49 -9.47
N VAL A 33 -13.59 9.87 -8.43
CA VAL A 33 -13.33 10.24 -7.03
C VAL A 33 -11.90 9.90 -6.59
N TRP A 34 -11.30 8.87 -7.18
CA TRP A 34 -9.96 8.37 -6.81
C TRP A 34 -8.90 8.64 -7.88
N ASN A 35 -9.29 8.93 -9.13
CA ASN A 35 -8.34 9.19 -10.23
C ASN A 35 -8.68 10.41 -11.10
N GLY A 36 -9.56 11.30 -10.63
CA GLY A 36 -9.89 12.54 -11.33
C GLY A 36 -8.81 13.61 -11.20
N GLU A 37 -8.97 14.70 -11.95
CA GLU A 37 -8.00 15.82 -12.01
C GLU A 37 -7.61 16.37 -10.63
N LYS A 38 -8.56 16.47 -9.69
CA LYS A 38 -8.33 16.98 -8.33
C LYS A 38 -7.33 16.17 -7.49
N VAL A 39 -7.11 14.91 -7.86
CA VAL A 39 -6.29 13.94 -7.11
C VAL A 39 -5.20 13.31 -7.98
N ALA A 40 -4.96 13.86 -9.17
CA ALA A 40 -3.94 13.37 -10.09
C ALA A 40 -2.53 13.40 -9.46
N ASP A 41 -2.28 14.37 -8.57
CA ASP A 41 -1.07 14.45 -7.74
C ASP A 41 -0.87 13.22 -6.88
N LEU A 42 -1.93 12.72 -6.23
CA LEU A 42 -1.88 11.51 -5.41
C LEU A 42 -1.73 10.24 -6.25
N VAL A 43 -2.34 10.18 -7.44
CA VAL A 43 -2.14 9.05 -8.36
C VAL A 43 -0.68 8.98 -8.81
N GLN A 44 -0.07 10.12 -9.14
CA GLN A 44 1.34 10.19 -9.51
C GLN A 44 2.24 9.79 -8.33
N LEU A 45 1.98 10.32 -7.13
CA LEU A 45 2.70 9.97 -5.90
C LEU A 45 2.65 8.46 -5.64
N ASN A 46 1.47 7.85 -5.78
CA ASN A 46 1.27 6.42 -5.55
C ASN A 46 2.11 5.57 -6.50
N SER A 47 2.10 5.88 -7.80
CA SER A 47 2.91 5.16 -8.79
C SER A 47 4.40 5.24 -8.46
N GLU A 48 4.92 6.46 -8.19
CA GLU A 48 6.34 6.66 -7.86
C GLU A 48 6.77 5.90 -6.60
N VAL A 49 5.94 5.94 -5.55
CA VAL A 49 6.26 5.32 -4.25
C VAL A 49 6.18 3.80 -4.36
N VAL A 50 5.17 3.26 -5.02
CA VAL A 50 5.02 1.81 -5.22
C VAL A 50 6.19 1.25 -6.04
N ASP A 51 6.52 1.88 -7.17
CA ASP A 51 7.61 1.41 -8.03
C ASP A 51 8.96 1.45 -7.29
N GLY A 52 9.24 2.54 -6.57
CA GLY A 52 10.46 2.69 -5.77
C GLY A 52 10.56 1.68 -4.62
N ALA A 53 9.46 1.47 -3.90
CA ALA A 53 9.39 0.54 -2.78
C ALA A 53 9.58 -0.91 -3.23
N LEU A 54 8.85 -1.36 -4.26
CA LEU A 54 8.96 -2.71 -4.79
C LEU A 54 10.36 -2.97 -5.34
N SER A 55 10.93 -2.02 -6.12
CA SER A 55 12.31 -2.12 -6.60
C SER A 55 13.33 -2.30 -5.47
N THR A 56 13.13 -1.59 -4.36
CA THR A 56 14.03 -1.65 -3.20
C THR A 56 13.89 -2.96 -2.43
N VAL A 57 12.65 -3.39 -2.18
CA VAL A 57 12.33 -4.64 -1.47
C VAL A 57 12.84 -5.85 -2.26
N ASP A 58 12.58 -5.91 -3.57
CA ASP A 58 13.05 -7.01 -4.43
C ASP A 58 14.58 -7.15 -4.40
N LYS A 59 15.30 -6.02 -4.47
CA LYS A 59 16.76 -6.01 -4.36
C LYS A 59 17.23 -6.50 -3.00
N ALA A 60 16.62 -6.02 -1.91
CA ALA A 60 16.98 -6.42 -0.55
C ALA A 60 16.77 -7.91 -0.30
N LEU A 61 15.64 -8.46 -0.78
CA LEU A 61 15.33 -9.89 -0.66
C LEU A 61 16.24 -10.75 -1.53
N THR A 62 16.63 -10.28 -2.71
CA THR A 62 17.54 -11.00 -3.61
C THR A 62 18.98 -10.99 -3.10
N GLN A 63 19.46 -9.87 -2.56
CA GLN A 63 20.82 -9.76 -2.01
C GLN A 63 21.10 -10.72 -0.85
N HIS A 64 20.07 -11.05 -0.07
CA HIS A 64 20.19 -11.97 1.06
C HIS A 64 19.75 -13.41 0.74
N ALA A 65 19.39 -13.70 -0.50
CA ALA A 65 19.01 -15.05 -0.90
C ALA A 65 20.27 -15.93 -1.02
N ALA A 66 20.39 -16.93 -0.15
CA ALA A 66 21.40 -17.98 -0.28
C ALA A 66 20.83 -19.15 -1.12
N VAL A 67 21.64 -19.69 -2.02
CA VAL A 67 21.23 -20.81 -2.89
C VAL A 67 20.83 -22.01 -2.03
N GLY A 68 19.59 -22.47 -2.18
CA GLY A 68 19.04 -23.63 -1.46
C GLY A 68 18.55 -23.34 -0.03
N ALA A 69 18.54 -22.08 0.42
CA ALA A 69 18.00 -21.68 1.72
C ALA A 69 16.79 -20.73 1.57
N PRO A 70 15.82 -20.75 2.50
CA PRO A 70 14.74 -19.76 2.52
C PRO A 70 15.27 -18.34 2.73
N THR A 71 14.77 -17.37 1.97
CA THR A 71 15.09 -15.95 2.18
C THR A 71 14.66 -15.52 3.59
N PRO A 72 15.58 -14.98 4.42
CA PRO A 72 15.24 -14.52 5.75
C PRO A 72 14.27 -13.34 5.69
N ARG A 73 13.44 -13.19 6.71
CA ARG A 73 12.55 -12.03 6.84
C ARG A 73 13.38 -10.77 7.08
N ASP A 74 13.00 -9.68 6.44
CA ASP A 74 13.65 -8.38 6.56
C ASP A 74 12.66 -7.34 7.13
N ARG A 75 12.89 -6.90 8.37
CA ARG A 75 12.00 -5.93 9.03
C ARG A 75 12.06 -4.52 8.43
N VAL A 76 13.16 -4.16 7.78
CA VAL A 76 13.27 -2.89 7.05
C VAL A 76 12.39 -2.96 5.81
N ALA A 77 12.45 -4.07 5.07
CA ALA A 77 11.58 -4.31 3.91
C ALA A 77 10.08 -4.31 4.32
N ASP A 78 9.75 -4.94 5.46
CA ASP A 78 8.39 -4.90 5.99
C ASP A 78 7.91 -3.47 6.28
N GLN A 79 8.77 -2.61 6.85
CA GLN A 79 8.40 -1.23 7.13
C GLN A 79 8.29 -0.39 5.84
N ILE A 80 9.16 -0.61 4.84
CA ILE A 80 9.03 0.03 3.52
C ILE A 80 7.65 -0.27 2.91
N LEU A 81 7.24 -1.54 2.91
CA LEU A 81 5.91 -1.92 2.39
C LEU A 81 4.78 -1.33 3.23
N ARG A 82 4.97 -1.24 4.55
CA ARG A 82 3.96 -0.65 5.43
C ARG A 82 3.72 0.83 5.13
N GLU A 83 4.77 1.62 5.02
CA GLU A 83 4.67 3.03 4.65
C GLU A 83 4.10 3.19 3.23
N THR A 84 4.43 2.27 2.33
CA THR A 84 3.86 2.24 0.98
C THR A 84 2.34 2.01 1.03
N LEU A 85 1.88 1.00 1.79
CA LEU A 85 0.45 0.71 1.99
C LEU A 85 -0.30 1.92 2.59
N LEU A 86 0.32 2.60 3.56
CA LEU A 86 -0.25 3.80 4.17
C LEU A 86 -0.28 4.98 3.19
N THR A 87 0.71 5.11 2.32
CA THR A 87 0.74 6.13 1.26
C THR A 87 -0.41 5.95 0.27
N VAL A 88 -0.67 4.71 -0.17
CA VAL A 88 -1.64 4.42 -1.24
C VAL A 88 -3.08 4.20 -0.76
N SER A 89 -3.39 4.54 0.50
CA SER A 89 -4.75 4.39 1.01
C SER A 89 -5.74 5.20 0.15
N SER A 90 -6.84 4.55 -0.24
CA SER A 90 -7.89 5.18 -1.03
C SER A 90 -8.65 6.29 -0.28
N ASP A 91 -8.49 6.35 1.05
CA ASP A 91 -9.07 7.41 1.89
C ASP A 91 -8.48 8.78 1.56
N TRP A 92 -7.20 8.87 1.17
CA TRP A 92 -6.57 10.16 0.86
C TRP A 92 -7.21 10.87 -0.33
N PRO A 93 -7.28 10.26 -1.54
CA PRO A 93 -7.96 10.88 -2.67
C PRO A 93 -9.47 11.02 -2.41
N PHE A 94 -10.09 10.15 -1.63
CA PHE A 94 -11.49 10.31 -1.25
C PHE A 94 -11.72 11.59 -0.43
N MET A 95 -10.92 11.83 0.62
CA MET A 95 -11.02 13.04 1.46
C MET A 95 -10.73 14.33 0.68
N VAL A 96 -9.79 14.29 -0.27
CA VAL A 96 -9.52 15.42 -1.17
C VAL A 96 -10.69 15.67 -2.12
N SER A 97 -11.20 14.63 -2.79
CA SER A 97 -12.30 14.76 -3.74
C SER A 97 -13.62 15.20 -3.10
N LYS A 98 -13.83 14.86 -1.83
CA LYS A 98 -15.00 15.26 -1.04
C LYS A 98 -14.80 16.54 -0.23
N ASP A 99 -13.60 17.14 -0.30
CA ASP A 99 -13.23 18.35 0.43
C ASP A 99 -13.55 18.28 1.93
N SER A 100 -13.39 17.09 2.53
CA SER A 100 -13.68 16.87 3.95
C SER A 100 -12.47 17.19 4.84
N ALA A 101 -11.26 16.89 4.36
CA ALA A 101 -10.00 17.11 5.05
C ALA A 101 -8.82 17.10 4.05
N ALA A 102 -8.92 17.87 2.96
CA ALA A 102 -8.01 17.77 1.81
C ALA A 102 -6.53 18.01 2.18
N ASP A 103 -6.25 19.06 2.96
CA ASP A 103 -4.87 19.39 3.36
C ASP A 103 -4.26 18.32 4.25
N TYR A 104 -5.06 17.80 5.20
CA TYR A 104 -4.65 16.69 6.05
C TYR A 104 -4.34 15.44 5.24
N ALA A 105 -5.21 15.10 4.27
CA ALA A 105 -5.02 13.93 3.42
C ALA A 105 -3.74 14.02 2.58
N ARG A 106 -3.48 15.16 1.94
CA ARG A 106 -2.23 15.38 1.19
C ARG A 106 -1.01 15.32 2.10
N TYR A 107 -1.06 16.01 3.23
CA TYR A 107 0.02 15.99 4.21
C TYR A 107 0.35 14.54 4.65
N ARG A 108 -0.67 13.75 4.99
CA ARG A 108 -0.48 12.36 5.43
C ARG A 108 0.05 11.45 4.34
N ALA A 109 -0.48 11.54 3.11
CA ALA A 109 0.03 10.77 1.99
C ALA A 109 1.52 11.09 1.72
N HIS A 110 1.88 12.37 1.72
CA HIS A 110 3.28 12.78 1.53
C HIS A 110 4.19 12.38 2.71
N LEU A 111 3.69 12.36 3.94
CA LEU A 111 4.46 11.92 5.11
C LEU A 111 4.85 10.44 5.00
N HIS A 112 3.89 9.57 4.65
CA HIS A 112 4.18 8.15 4.43
C HIS A 112 5.05 7.92 3.20
N ALA A 113 4.85 8.70 2.13
CA ALA A 113 5.73 8.66 0.95
C ALA A 113 7.16 9.06 1.29
N HIS A 114 7.34 10.08 2.14
CA HIS A 114 8.64 10.49 2.65
C HIS A 114 9.28 9.37 3.46
N ALA A 115 8.57 8.78 4.41
CA ALA A 115 9.07 7.66 5.21
C ALA A 115 9.53 6.49 4.32
N THR A 116 8.72 6.13 3.31
CA THR A 116 9.05 5.09 2.33
C THR A 116 10.36 5.39 1.61
N ARG A 117 10.50 6.61 1.08
CA ARG A 117 11.70 7.06 0.35
C ARG A 117 12.93 7.10 1.25
N GLU A 118 12.79 7.66 2.45
CA GLU A 118 13.89 7.82 3.41
C GLU A 118 14.49 6.46 3.82
N ILE A 119 13.63 5.49 4.16
CA ILE A 119 14.07 4.13 4.50
C ILE A 119 14.67 3.44 3.27
N SER A 120 14.03 3.57 2.11
CA SER A 120 14.49 2.94 0.86
C SER A 120 15.86 3.48 0.42
N ASP A 121 16.08 4.78 0.48
CA ASP A 121 17.35 5.42 0.10
C ASP A 121 18.49 5.02 1.03
N ALA A 122 18.22 4.94 2.34
CA ALA A 122 19.20 4.44 3.31
C ALA A 122 19.60 2.99 3.02
N LEU A 123 18.61 2.14 2.73
CA LEU A 123 18.85 0.73 2.41
C LEU A 123 19.60 0.57 1.08
N ALA A 124 19.16 1.26 0.02
CA ALA A 124 19.77 1.19 -1.31
C ALA A 124 21.22 1.73 -1.32
N SER A 125 21.54 2.68 -0.43
CA SER A 125 22.90 3.18 -0.24
C SER A 125 23.81 2.25 0.58
N GLY A 126 23.34 1.07 0.96
CA GLY A 126 24.07 0.12 1.82
C GLY A 126 24.19 0.55 3.28
N ARG A 127 23.48 1.61 3.72
CA ARG A 127 23.52 2.13 5.09
C ARG A 127 22.52 1.37 5.98
N ARG A 128 22.70 0.06 6.12
CA ARG A 128 21.73 -0.85 6.72
C ARG A 128 21.33 -0.45 8.15
N ASP A 129 22.29 -0.22 9.03
CA ASP A 129 22.01 0.18 10.43
C ASP A 129 21.19 1.48 10.50
N HIS A 130 21.37 2.38 9.54
CA HIS A 130 20.59 3.60 9.47
C HIS A 130 19.17 3.34 9.00
N ALA A 131 18.98 2.49 7.98
CA ALA A 131 17.67 2.06 7.52
C ALA A 131 16.89 1.35 8.64
N GLU A 132 17.56 0.56 9.47
CA GLU A 132 16.95 -0.09 10.65
C GLU A 132 16.49 0.93 11.69
N ARG A 133 17.33 1.92 12.03
CA ARG A 133 16.92 3.00 12.95
C ARG A 133 15.75 3.81 12.42
N LEU A 134 15.71 4.09 11.12
CA LEU A 134 14.60 4.79 10.48
C LEU A 134 13.33 3.94 10.52
N ALA A 135 13.43 2.66 10.15
CA ALA A 135 12.31 1.73 10.19
C ALA A 135 11.73 1.61 11.60
N ASP A 136 12.57 1.42 12.62
CA ASP A 136 12.13 1.38 14.03
C ASP A 136 11.54 2.72 14.51
N GLY A 137 12.03 3.84 13.98
CA GLY A 137 11.51 5.17 14.26
C GLY A 137 10.09 5.35 13.76
N TRP A 138 9.86 5.10 12.47
CA TRP A 138 8.55 5.19 11.81
C TRP A 138 7.57 4.16 12.39
N ASN A 139 8.03 2.94 12.68
CA ASN A 139 7.18 1.87 13.22
C ASN A 139 6.48 2.23 14.54
N LYS A 140 7.05 3.14 15.35
CA LYS A 140 6.42 3.60 16.61
C LYS A 140 5.07 4.27 16.38
N ALA A 141 4.94 5.04 15.30
CA ALA A 141 3.68 5.68 14.92
C ALA A 141 2.88 4.77 13.98
N ASP A 142 3.57 4.11 13.06
CA ASP A 142 2.98 3.38 11.94
C ASP A 142 3.09 1.86 12.16
N GLY A 143 2.72 1.40 13.35
CA GLY A 143 2.82 0.03 13.83
C GLY A 143 1.78 -0.98 13.29
N LEU A 144 1.01 -0.63 12.25
CA LEU A 144 -0.12 -1.42 11.73
C LEU A 144 0.29 -2.69 10.95
N PHE A 145 -0.52 -3.75 10.94
CA PHE A 145 -0.22 -5.02 10.24
C PHE A 145 0.96 -5.82 10.83
N GLY A 146 0.87 -6.24 12.10
CA GLY A 146 1.94 -6.99 12.78
C GLY A 146 2.39 -8.29 12.08
N ALA A 147 1.55 -8.86 11.22
CA ALA A 147 1.85 -10.05 10.42
C ALA A 147 2.36 -9.75 8.99
N LEU A 148 2.51 -8.47 8.61
CA LEU A 148 3.09 -8.09 7.32
C LEU A 148 4.48 -8.72 7.16
N ASP A 149 4.73 -9.31 5.99
CA ASP A 149 5.95 -10.03 5.65
C ASP A 149 6.26 -9.77 4.17
N ALA A 150 7.32 -9.02 3.89
CA ALA A 150 7.66 -8.56 2.55
C ALA A 150 7.98 -9.68 1.54
N ARG A 151 8.06 -10.93 1.98
CA ARG A 151 8.32 -12.10 1.13
C ARG A 151 7.06 -12.67 0.45
N ARG A 152 5.87 -12.14 0.75
CA ARG A 152 4.57 -12.75 0.36
C ARG A 152 3.55 -11.74 -0.13
#